data_AF-A0A259KHY5-F1
#
_entry.id   AF-A0A259KHY5-F1
#
_cell.length_a   1.000
_cell.length_b   1.000
_cell.length_c   1.000
_cell.angle_alpha   90.00
_cell.angle_beta   90.00
_cell.angle_gamma   90.00
#
_symmetry.space_group_name_H-M   'P 1'
#
loop_
_entity.id
_entity.type
_entity.pdbx_description
1 polymer ?
#
loop_
_entity_poly.entity_id
_entity_poly.type
_entity_poly.pdbx_seq_one_letter_code
_entity_poly.pdbx_strand_id
1 'polypeptide(L)'
;MKNTDIKSTLTTNQDIANLAIVLWDNSDYLIRSLTSANVLAKYRAKLVRMTMRMQREAMQLGECLEPPNKDAFVSLPAAKAFSAQLN
;
A
#
# COMPACT_ATOMS: atom_id res chain seq x y z
N MET A 1 -35.79 8.40 -17.23
CA MET A 1 -34.98 7.84 -16.13
C MET A 1 -33.52 8.13 -16.45
N LYS A 2 -32.85 8.97 -15.64
CA LYS A 2 -31.40 9.15 -15.74
C LYS A 2 -30.76 7.90 -15.15
N ASN A 3 -30.13 7.07 -15.99
CA ASN A 3 -29.20 6.06 -15.50
C ASN A 3 -27.97 6.84 -14.99
N THR A 4 -27.98 7.18 -13.71
CA THR A 4 -26.75 7.50 -12.99
C THR A 4 -25.96 6.21 -12.91
N ASP A 5 -25.03 6.02 -13.84
CA ASP A 5 -23.95 5.04 -13.72
C ASP A 5 -23.14 5.40 -12.47
N ILE A 6 -23.54 4.80 -11.36
CA ILE A 6 -22.77 4.73 -10.13
C ILE A 6 -21.57 3.82 -10.44
N LYS A 7 -20.43 4.41 -10.84
CA LYS A 7 -19.03 3.92 -10.66
C LYS A 7 -18.08 4.60 -11.65
N SER A 8 -17.90 5.90 -11.52
CA SER A 8 -16.58 6.49 -11.70
C SER A 8 -16.22 7.14 -10.37
N THR A 9 -15.90 6.30 -9.38
CA THR A 9 -15.10 6.80 -8.26
C THR A 9 -13.73 7.04 -8.89
N LEU A 10 -13.49 8.26 -9.39
CA LEU A 10 -12.15 8.70 -9.78
C LEU A 10 -11.26 8.42 -8.56
N THR A 11 -10.45 7.38 -8.63
CA THR A 11 -9.50 7.04 -7.56
C THR A 11 -8.58 8.24 -7.41
N THR A 12 -8.77 9.03 -6.36
CA THR A 12 -8.01 10.26 -6.17
C THR A 12 -6.58 9.93 -5.76
N ASN A 13 -5.63 10.86 -5.94
CA ASN A 13 -4.29 10.70 -5.37
C ASN A 13 -4.33 10.39 -3.86
N GLN A 14 -5.34 10.90 -3.16
CA GLN A 14 -5.55 10.62 -1.74
C GLN A 14 -5.96 9.16 -1.49
N ASP A 15 -6.85 8.59 -2.32
CA ASP A 15 -7.24 7.18 -2.23
C ASP A 15 -6.06 6.25 -2.53
N ILE A 16 -5.25 6.61 -3.53
CA ILE A 16 -4.02 5.89 -3.88
C ILE A 16 -3.01 5.95 -2.73
N ALA A 17 -2.80 7.13 -2.16
CA ALA A 17 -1.89 7.31 -1.03
C ALA A 17 -2.34 6.53 0.22
N ASN A 18 -3.65 6.55 0.52
CA ASN A 18 -4.24 5.78 1.61
C ASN A 18 -4.03 4.27 1.42
N LEU A 19 -4.24 3.77 0.20
CA LEU A 19 -4.01 2.35 -0.11
C LEU A 19 -2.53 1.97 0.04
N ALA A 20 -1.61 2.81 -0.42
CA ALA A 20 -0.17 2.59 -0.26
C ALA A 20 0.24 2.52 1.22
N ILE A 21 -0.30 3.41 2.05
CA ILE A 21 -0.07 3.41 3.52
C ILE A 21 -0.57 2.11 4.14
N VAL A 22 -1.79 1.68 3.81
CA VAL A 22 -2.37 0.43 4.35
C VAL A 22 -1.55 -0.80 3.96
N LEU A 23 -1.04 -0.86 2.72
CA LEU A 23 -0.18 -1.96 2.28
C LEU A 23 1.13 -1.99 3.07
N TRP A 24 1.75 -0.83 3.29
CA TRP A 24 2.96 -0.72 4.08
C TRP A 24 2.74 -1.07 5.56
N ASP A 25 1.72 -0.51 6.21
CA ASP A 25 1.42 -0.78 7.63
C ASP A 25 1.13 -2.28 7.85
N ASN A 26 0.39 -2.92 6.93
CA ASN A 26 0.17 -4.38 6.98
C ASN A 26 1.46 -5.17 6.78
N SER A 27 2.33 -4.74 5.85
CA SER A 27 3.61 -5.40 5.62
C SER A 27 4.51 -5.36 6.86
N ASP A 28 4.54 -4.23 7.56
CA ASP A 28 5.28 -4.02 8.80
C ASP A 28 4.72 -4.86 9.95
N TYR A 29 3.39 -4.93 10.06
CA TYR A 29 2.74 -5.79 11.05
C TYR A 29 3.09 -7.27 10.86
N LEU A 30 3.10 -7.76 9.61
CA LEU A 30 3.47 -9.14 9.30
C LEU A 30 4.94 -9.41 9.62
N ILE A 31 5.86 -8.48 9.32
CA ILE A 31 7.28 -8.59 9.70
C ILE A 31 7.44 -8.64 11.21
N ARG A 32 6.77 -7.76 11.96
CA ARG A 32 6.84 -7.75 13.43
C ARG A 32 6.32 -9.05 14.04
N SER A 33 5.21 -9.57 13.48
CA SER A 33 4.63 -10.84 13.90
C SER A 33 5.55 -12.02 13.64
N LEU A 34 6.35 -11.98 12.57
CA LEU A 34 7.37 -13.00 12.30
C LEU A 34 8.49 -12.99 13.34
N THR A 35 8.91 -11.82 13.76
CA THR A 35 10.01 -11.64 14.71
C THR A 35 9.60 -11.97 16.14
N SER A 36 8.32 -11.72 16.50
CA SER A 36 7.82 -11.93 17.86
C SER A 36 7.25 -13.32 18.12
N ALA A 37 6.73 -14.02 17.11
CA ALA A 37 6.10 -15.32 17.30
C ALA A 37 7.02 -16.48 16.93
N ASN A 38 6.94 -17.59 17.67
CA ASN A 38 7.61 -18.85 17.34
C ASN A 38 6.91 -19.56 16.16
N VAL A 39 6.77 -18.84 15.04
CA VAL A 39 6.10 -19.28 13.83
C VAL A 39 6.94 -20.40 13.18
N LEU A 40 6.31 -21.53 12.86
CA LEU A 40 6.98 -22.62 12.11
C LEU A 40 7.60 -22.07 10.82
N ALA A 41 8.79 -22.56 10.47
CA ALA A 41 9.56 -22.09 9.31
C ALA A 41 8.75 -22.02 8.00
N LYS A 42 7.84 -22.98 7.77
CA LYS A 42 6.94 -22.99 6.59
C LYS A 42 6.03 -21.76 6.50
N TYR A 43 5.54 -21.27 7.64
CA TYR A 43 4.69 -20.09 7.71
C TYR A 43 5.52 -18.81 7.64
N ARG A 44 6.77 -18.84 8.14
CA ARG A 44 7.71 -17.71 7.98
C ARG A 44 7.93 -17.35 6.52
N ALA A 45 8.25 -18.34 5.70
CA ALA A 45 8.47 -18.13 4.27
C ALA A 45 7.20 -17.60 3.55
N LYS A 46 6.01 -18.04 3.96
CA LYS A 46 4.74 -17.55 3.39
C LYS A 46 4.51 -16.07 3.73
N LEU A 47 4.68 -15.70 5.00
CA LEU A 47 4.49 -14.33 5.47
C LEU A 47 5.50 -13.38 4.83
N VAL A 48 6.78 -13.77 4.73
CA VAL A 48 7.80 -12.96 4.03
C VAL A 48 7.42 -12.69 2.57
N ARG A 49 6.90 -13.70 1.85
CA ARG A 49 6.41 -13.49 0.48
C ARG A 49 5.21 -12.55 0.42
N MET A 50 4.30 -12.61 1.38
CA MET A 50 3.15 -11.70 1.45
C MET A 50 3.60 -10.27 1.72
N THR A 51 4.52 -10.07 2.67
CA THR A 51 5.15 -8.78 2.95
C THR A 51 5.78 -8.18 1.69
N MET A 52 6.66 -8.93 1.01
CA MET A 52 7.31 -8.44 -0.21
C MET A 52 6.31 -8.10 -1.31
N ARG A 53 5.22 -8.86 -1.43
CA ARG A 53 4.16 -8.57 -2.39
C ARG A 53 3.43 -7.27 -2.06
N MET A 54 3.02 -7.07 -0.80
CA MET A 54 2.34 -5.84 -0.36
C MET A 54 3.22 -4.61 -0.59
N GLN A 55 4.52 -4.71 -0.29
CA GLN A 55 5.47 -3.62 -0.52
C GLN A 55 5.61 -3.28 -2.00
N ARG A 56 5.70 -4.28 -2.88
CA ARG A 56 5.75 -4.06 -4.34
C ARG A 56 4.47 -3.44 -4.87
N GLU A 57 3.32 -3.93 -4.43
CA GLU A 57 2.02 -3.36 -4.81
C GLU A 57 1.93 -1.89 -4.35
N ALA A 58 2.39 -1.57 -3.14
CA ALA A 58 2.44 -0.18 -2.66
C ALA A 58 3.32 0.72 -3.53
N MET A 59 4.51 0.25 -3.92
CA MET A 59 5.40 1.01 -4.81
C MET A 59 4.78 1.23 -6.20
N GLN A 60 4.09 0.22 -6.75
CA GLN A 60 3.47 0.30 -8.07
C GLN A 60 2.32 1.32 -8.13
N LEU A 61 1.65 1.59 -7.01
CA LEU A 61 0.61 2.62 -6.93
C LEU A 61 1.12 4.02 -7.30
N GLY A 62 2.44 4.27 -7.25
CA GLY A 62 3.02 5.53 -7.70
C GLY A 62 2.81 5.79 -9.18
N GLU A 63 2.66 4.75 -9.99
CA GLU A 63 2.34 4.85 -11.42
C GLU A 63 0.87 5.24 -11.67
N CYS A 64 0.00 5.04 -10.69
CA CYS A 64 -1.42 5.38 -10.77
C CYS A 64 -1.71 6.84 -10.36
N LEU A 65 -0.73 7.57 -9.85
CA LEU A 65 -0.88 8.98 -9.46
C LEU A 65 -1.08 9.89 -10.67
N GLU A 66 -1.73 11.03 -10.45
CA GLU A 66 -1.88 12.11 -11.43
C GLU A 66 -1.25 13.41 -10.90
N PRO A 67 -0.05 13.81 -11.38
CA PRO A 67 0.82 13.10 -12.33
C PRO A 67 1.53 11.88 -11.69
N PRO A 68 1.97 10.89 -12.50
CA PRO A 68 2.66 9.70 -12.00
C PRO A 68 3.95 10.04 -11.24
N ASN A 69 4.16 9.40 -10.09
CA ASN A 69 5.37 9.54 -9.27
C ASN A 69 5.77 8.19 -8.67
N LYS A 70 6.77 7.54 -9.28
CA LYS A 70 7.25 6.21 -8.86
C LYS A 70 7.94 6.21 -7.49
N ASP A 71 8.40 7.39 -7.05
CA ASP A 71 9.13 7.53 -5.79
C ASP A 71 8.21 7.88 -4.60
N ALA A 72 6.92 8.14 -4.85
CA ALA A 72 5.97 8.56 -3.82
C ALA A 72 5.79 7.51 -2.70
N PHE A 73 5.88 6.21 -3.04
CA PHE A 73 5.51 5.11 -2.13
C PHE A 73 6.63 4.09 -1.90
N VAL A 74 7.89 4.51 -2.01
CA VAL A 74 9.08 3.65 -1.80
C VAL A 74 9.23 3.13 -0.36
N SER A 75 8.55 3.75 0.60
CA SER A 75 8.54 3.35 2.02
C SER A 75 7.30 3.88 2.73
N LEU A 76 7.01 3.35 3.92
CA LEU A 76 5.91 3.85 4.77
C LEU A 76 6.06 5.35 5.12
N PRO A 77 7.25 5.86 5.54
CA PRO A 77 7.42 7.29 5.78
C PRO A 77 7.19 8.13 4.53
N ALA A 78 7.66 7.67 3.35
CA ALA A 78 7.44 8.38 2.09
C ALA A 78 5.95 8.46 1.74
N ALA A 79 5.20 7.36 1.88
CA ALA A 79 3.77 7.34 1.61
C ALA A 79 2.98 8.26 2.55
N LYS A 80 3.35 8.29 3.85
CA LYS A 80 2.76 9.23 4.82
C LYS A 80 3.09 10.69 4.50
N ALA A 81 4.33 10.97 4.12
CA ALA A 81 4.75 12.31 3.72
C ALA A 81 4.01 12.79 2.46
N PHE A 82 3.88 11.92 1.44
CA PHE A 82 3.12 12.23 0.23
C PHE A 82 1.65 12.48 0.54
N SER A 83 1.00 11.61 1.32
CA SER A 83 -0.40 11.83 1.72
C SER A 83 -0.61 13.13 2.50
N ALA A 84 0.37 13.55 3.31
CA ALA A 84 0.27 14.81 4.05
C ALA A 84 0.35 16.05 3.15
N GLN A 85 0.97 15.95 1.97
CA GLN A 85 1.08 17.03 0.99
C GLN A 85 -0.20 17.22 0.14
N LEU A 86 -1.11 16.24 0.15
CA LEU A 86 -2.37 16.28 -0.60
C LEU A 86 -3.51 17.00 0.16
N ASN A 87 -3.33 17.25 1.46
CA ASN A 87 -4.25 18.00 2.33
C ASN A 87 -3.80 19.46 2.45
#